data_AF-A0A3D2RIM7-F1
#
_entry.id   AF-A0A3D2RIM7-F1
#
_cell.length_a   1.000
_cell.length_b   1.000
_cell.length_c   1.000
_cell.angle_alpha   90.00
_cell.angle_beta   90.00
_cell.angle_gamma   90.00
#
_symmetry.space_group_name_H-M   'P 1'
#
loop_
_entity.id
_entity.type
_entity.pdbx_description
1 polymer ?
#
loop_
_entity_poly.entity_id
_entity_poly.type
_entity_poly.pdbx_seq_one_letter_code
_entity_poly.pdbx_strand_id
1 'polypeptide(L)' 'MTDDEKYLFDINGYLLVRGVLSEQEVAACNEAIDHHQHLIRERTGKLSLSGNSEALNGITGRGDLGGLLAWEKPW' A
#
# COMPACT_ATOMS: atom_id res chain seq x y z
N MET A 1 1.45 -22.49 -7.41
CA MET A 1 2.51 -22.67 -6.40
C MET A 1 2.92 -24.13 -6.37
N THR A 2 4.18 -24.41 -6.69
CA THR A 2 4.79 -25.75 -6.63
C THR A 2 5.14 -26.12 -5.19
N ASP A 3 5.51 -27.39 -4.95
CA ASP A 3 5.95 -27.81 -3.61
C ASP A 3 7.31 -27.23 -3.22
N ASP A 4 8.20 -27.01 -4.21
CA ASP A 4 9.46 -26.30 -4.00
C ASP A 4 9.22 -24.84 -3.58
N GLU A 5 8.26 -24.15 -4.21
CA GLU A 5 7.91 -22.78 -3.85
C GLU A 5 7.33 -22.67 -2.42
N LYS A 6 6.54 -23.66 -2.00
CA LYS A 6 6.06 -23.77 -0.60
C LYS A 6 7.22 -23.97 0.37
N TYR A 7 8.10 -24.91 0.07
CA TYR A 7 9.28 -25.18 0.89
C TYR A 7 10.18 -23.94 1.00
N LEU A 8 10.39 -23.23 -0.11
CA LEU A 8 11.14 -21.97 -0.14
C LEU A 8 10.46 -20.88 0.69
N PHE A 9 9.13 -20.79 0.65
CA PHE A 9 8.38 -19.87 1.52
C PHE A 9 8.58 -20.21 3.00
N ASP A 10 8.50 -21.49 3.37
CA ASP A 10 8.67 -21.95 4.75
C ASP A 10 10.06 -21.60 5.32
N ILE A 11 11.12 -21.72 4.51
CA ILE A 11 12.49 -21.43 4.97
C ILE A 11 12.87 -19.95 4.89
N ASN A 12 12.35 -19.20 3.90
CA ASN A 12 12.72 -17.80 3.68
C ASN A 12 11.77 -16.80 4.36
N GLY A 13 10.55 -17.22 4.67
CA GLY A 13 9.47 -16.36 5.18
C GLY A 13 8.83 -15.45 4.11
N TYR A 14 9.23 -15.60 2.83
CA TYR A 14 8.64 -14.89 1.70
C TYR A 14 8.83 -15.68 0.40
N LEU A 15 8.03 -15.34 -0.62
CA LEU A 15 8.13 -15.90 -1.96
C LEU A 15 7.85 -14.79 -2.99
N LEU A 16 8.59 -14.77 -4.08
CA LEU A 16 8.32 -13.89 -5.21
C LEU A 16 7.36 -14.57 -6.19
N VAL A 17 6.08 -14.18 -6.16
CA VAL A 17 5.09 -14.63 -7.15
C VAL A 17 5.01 -13.59 -8.26
N ARG A 18 5.46 -13.97 -9.46
CA ARG A 18 5.48 -13.06 -10.62
C ARG A 18 4.13 -13.06 -11.34
N GLY A 19 3.73 -11.91 -11.85
CA GLY A 19 2.52 -11.79 -12.67
C GLY A 19 1.23 -12.17 -11.94
N VAL A 20 1.16 -11.92 -10.62
CA VAL A 20 -0.06 -12.13 -9.83
C VAL A 20 -1.22 -11.30 -10.39
N LEU A 21 -0.91 -10.10 -10.85
CA LEU A 21 -1.81 -9.22 -11.58
C LEU A 21 -1.26 -9.05 -13.00
N SER A 22 -2.17 -9.05 -13.97
CA SER A 22 -1.90 -8.58 -15.33
C SER A 22 -1.61 -7.08 -15.36
N GLU A 23 -1.01 -6.61 -16.45
CA GLU A 23 -0.75 -5.17 -16.63
C GLU A 23 -2.05 -4.34 -16.60
N GLN A 24 -3.14 -4.89 -17.13
CA GLN A 24 -4.44 -4.24 -17.13
C GLN A 24 -5.04 -4.14 -15.72
N GLU A 25 -4.90 -5.18 -14.91
CA GLU A 25 -5.34 -5.15 -13.50
C GLU A 25 -4.51 -4.16 -12.67
N VAL A 26 -3.18 -4.10 -12.90
CA VAL A 26 -2.32 -3.10 -12.25
C VAL A 26 -2.74 -1.68 -12.64
N ALA A 27 -3.01 -1.43 -13.93
CA ALA A 27 -3.48 -0.13 -14.39
C ALA A 27 -4.80 0.27 -13.72
N ALA A 28 -5.77 -0.65 -13.67
CA ALA A 28 -7.04 -0.41 -12.99
C ALA A 28 -6.85 -0.12 -11.49
N CYS A 29 -6.00 -0.86 -10.78
CA CYS A 29 -5.71 -0.57 -9.38
C CYS A 29 -5.13 0.84 -9.17
N ASN A 30 -4.25 1.30 -10.05
CA ASN A 30 -3.68 2.64 -9.97
C ASN A 30 -4.74 3.71 -10.25
N GLU A 31 -5.58 3.53 -11.28
CA GLU A 31 -6.69 4.44 -11.58
C GLU A 31 -7.67 4.58 -10.40
N ALA A 32 -7.96 3.47 -9.71
CA ALA A 32 -8.80 3.47 -8.50
C ALA A 32 -8.21 4.33 -7.38
N ILE A 33 -6.90 4.20 -7.14
CA ILE A 33 -6.18 4.98 -6.11
C ILE A 33 -6.14 6.45 -6.50
N ASP A 34 -5.85 6.76 -7.75
CA ASP A 34 -5.77 8.13 -8.27
C ASP A 34 -7.13 8.83 -8.18
N HIS A 35 -8.23 8.14 -8.48
CA HIS A 35 -9.58 8.66 -8.31
C HIS A 35 -9.86 9.05 -6.84
N HIS A 36 -9.40 8.23 -5.90
CA HIS A 36 -9.61 8.42 -4.46
C HIS A 36 -8.50 9.19 -3.76
N GLN A 37 -7.51 9.74 -4.48
CA GLN A 37 -6.36 10.43 -3.88
C GLN A 37 -6.77 11.60 -2.96
N HIS A 38 -7.91 12.24 -3.24
CA HIS A 38 -8.47 13.33 -2.45
C HIS A 38 -8.92 12.89 -1.03
N LEU A 39 -9.07 11.58 -0.80
CA LEU A 39 -9.35 10.99 0.50
C LEU A 39 -8.09 10.72 1.32
N ILE A 40 -6.90 10.86 0.74
CA ILE A 40 -5.62 10.67 1.46
C ILE A 40 -5.55 11.68 2.61
N ARG A 41 -5.36 11.17 3.82
CA ARG A 41 -5.18 11.99 5.02
C ARG A 41 -3.77 11.84 5.53
N GLU A 42 -3.10 12.97 5.68
CA GLU A 42 -1.79 13.01 6.31
C GLU A 42 -1.88 12.63 7.79
N ARG A 43 -0.95 11.79 8.25
CA ARG A 43 -0.75 11.48 9.66
C ARG A 43 -0.15 12.67 10.39
N THR A 44 -0.98 13.38 11.13
CA THR A 44 -0.57 14.54 11.94
C THR A 44 -0.76 14.31 13.43
N GLY A 45 -0.24 15.22 14.26
CA GLY A 45 -0.36 15.17 15.72
C GLY A 45 0.18 13.85 16.29
N LYS A 46 -0.65 13.11 17.04
CA LYS A 46 -0.27 11.84 17.67
C LYS A 46 0.05 10.71 16.68
N LEU A 47 -0.40 10.82 15.42
CA LEU A 47 -0.11 9.84 14.37
C LEU A 47 1.17 10.17 13.60
N SER A 48 1.78 11.33 13.85
CA SER A 48 3.03 11.71 13.22
C SER A 48 4.12 10.69 13.49
N LEU A 49 4.90 10.38 12.45
CA LEU A 49 6.00 9.43 12.52
C LEU A 49 7.32 10.06 13.00
N SER A 50 7.38 11.39 13.14
CA SER A 50 8.58 12.08 13.62
C SER A 50 8.79 11.97 15.13
N GLY A 51 7.80 11.47 15.88
CA GLY A 51 7.92 11.28 17.33
C GLY A 51 8.22 12.58 18.09
N ASN A 52 7.74 13.72 17.60
CA ASN A 52 8.05 15.08 18.07
C ASN A 52 9.52 15.51 17.89
N SER A 53 10.34 14.76 17.14
CA SER A 53 11.69 15.18 16.80
C SER A 53 11.66 16.28 15.75
N GLU A 54 12.29 17.42 16.06
CA GLU A 54 12.43 18.54 15.13
C GLU A 54 13.27 18.16 13.92
N ALA A 55 14.37 17.44 14.12
CA ALA A 55 15.27 17.00 13.04
C ALA A 55 14.64 15.99 12.08
N LEU A 56 13.67 15.20 12.55
CA LEU A 56 12.94 14.22 11.74
C LEU A 56 11.62 14.78 11.21
N ASN A 57 11.27 16.03 11.52
CA ASN A 57 10.02 16.62 11.07
C ASN A 57 10.16 17.12 9.62
N GLY A 58 9.44 16.46 8.72
CA GLY A 58 9.36 16.86 7.32
C GLY A 58 8.33 17.97 7.07
N ILE A 59 8.31 18.48 5.83
CA ILE A 59 7.29 19.42 5.35
C ILE A 59 5.93 18.70 5.21
N THR A 60 5.94 17.41 4.88
CA THR A 60 4.74 16.58 4.73
C THR A 60 5.01 15.20 5.34
N GLY A 61 4.05 14.71 6.11
CA GLY A 61 4.02 13.39 6.71
C GLY A 61 3.49 12.30 5.78
N ARG A 62 3.41 11.07 6.31
CA ARG A 62 2.83 9.94 5.59
C ARG A 62 1.32 10.13 5.41
N GLY A 63 0.84 10.02 4.17
CA GLY A 63 -0.59 9.88 3.88
C GLY A 63 -1.10 8.46 4.12
N ASP A 64 -2.31 8.36 4.68
CA ASP A 64 -3.08 7.13 4.74
C ASP A 64 -4.30 7.22 3.81
N LEU A 65 -4.54 6.14 3.08
CA LEU A 65 -5.75 5.95 2.28
C LEU A 65 -6.48 4.71 2.81
N GLY A 66 -7.65 4.91 3.41
CA GLY A 66 -8.49 3.84 3.96
C GLY A 66 -9.73 3.60 3.11
N GLY A 67 -10.50 2.56 3.46
CA GLY A 67 -11.83 2.33 2.90
C GLY A 67 -11.86 1.64 1.53
N LEU A 68 -10.72 1.17 1.00
CA LEU A 68 -10.60 0.56 -0.33
C LEU A 68 -11.64 -0.53 -0.62
N LEU A 69 -11.99 -1.36 0.37
CA LEU A 69 -12.98 -2.43 0.20
C LEU A 69 -14.44 -1.94 0.07
N ALA A 70 -14.69 -0.66 0.36
CA ALA A 70 -16.01 -0.04 0.36
C ALA A 70 -16.18 1.02 -0.75
N TRP A 71 -15.21 1.16 -1.65
CA TRP A 71 -15.31 2.09 -2.77
C TRP A 71 -16.38 1.68 -3.80
N GLU A 72 -16.91 2.65 -4.54
CA GLU A 72 -18.02 2.45 -5.47
C GLU A 72 -17.52 2.03 -6.85
N LYS A 73 -17.85 0.81 -7.28
CA LYS A 73 -17.46 0.31 -8.61
C LYS A 73 -17.76 1.33 -9.74
N PRO A 74 -16.83 1.53 -10.70
CA PRO A 74 -15.66 0.69 -10.96
C PRO A 74 -14.44 0.97 -10.07
N TRP A 75 -14.49 2.00 -9.22
CA TRP A 75 -13.38 2.41 -8.36
C TRP A 75 -13.73 2.29 -6.89
#